data_AF-A0AAU5RBW4-F1
#
_entry.id   AF-A0AAU5RBW4-F1
#
_cell.length_a   1.000
_cell.length_b   1.000
_cell.length_c   1.000
_cell.angle_alpha   90.00
_cell.angle_beta   90.00
_cell.angle_gamma   90.00
#
_symmetry.space_group_name_H-M   'P 1'
#
loop_
_entity.id
_entity.type
_entity.pdbx_description
1 polymer ?
#
loop_
_entity_poly.entity_id
_entity_poly.type
_entity_poly.pdbx_seq_one_letter_code
_entity_poly.pdbx_strand_id
1 'polypeptide(L)'
;MSTTDMTLDDVRNVLIKAVSAEAGVAPAELATDQPFTSYGLDSMAALTVGMEIEDSCGLTDPPVDLLWDHPTVDSLAEALWALMNDGTPADGAVPARAAADGQ
;
A
#
# COMPACT_ATOMS: atom_id res chain seq x y z
N MET A 1 5.31 -21.96 -10.57
CA MET A 1 5.92 -20.95 -9.67
C MET A 1 5.11 -21.02 -8.39
N SER A 2 5.75 -21.40 -7.28
CA SER A 2 5.06 -21.56 -5.99
C SER A 2 4.81 -20.17 -5.39
N THR A 3 3.57 -19.90 -4.99
CA THR A 3 3.06 -18.65 -4.37
C THR A 3 3.69 -18.34 -2.99
N THR A 4 4.97 -18.66 -2.77
CA THR A 4 5.62 -18.62 -1.45
C THR A 4 7.07 -18.10 -1.51
N ASP A 5 7.51 -17.54 -2.64
CA ASP A 5 8.85 -16.93 -2.82
C ASP A 5 8.76 -15.43 -3.14
N MET A 6 7.69 -14.74 -2.70
CA MET A 6 7.72 -13.28 -2.66
C MET A 6 8.67 -12.85 -1.53
N THR A 7 9.32 -11.70 -1.69
CA THR A 7 10.20 -11.10 -0.67
C THR A 7 9.74 -9.67 -0.41
N LEU A 8 10.19 -9.05 0.69
CA LEU A 8 9.91 -7.65 0.98
C LEU A 8 10.30 -6.71 -0.19
N ASP A 9 11.39 -7.03 -0.90
CA ASP A 9 11.83 -6.26 -2.07
C ASP A 9 10.85 -6.38 -3.25
N ASP A 10 10.26 -7.57 -3.43
CA ASP A 10 9.23 -7.80 -4.44
C ASP A 10 7.94 -7.01 -4.13
N VAL A 11 7.48 -7.05 -2.87
CA VAL A 11 6.34 -6.25 -2.39
C VAL A 11 6.60 -4.76 -2.59
N ARG A 12 7.80 -4.28 -2.25
CA ARG A 12 8.23 -2.90 -2.48
C ARG A 12 8.18 -2.55 -3.96
N ASN A 13 8.64 -3.42 -4.84
CA ASN A 13 8.63 -3.19 -6.28
C ASN A 13 7.20 -3.12 -6.86
N VAL A 14 6.29 -3.98 -6.38
CA VAL A 14 4.87 -3.92 -6.73
C VAL A 14 4.26 -2.58 -6.32
N LEU A 15 4.50 -2.16 -5.07
CA LEU A 15 4.05 -0.86 -4.56
C LEU A 15 4.60 0.30 -5.38
N ILE A 16 5.91 0.30 -5.67
CA ILE A 16 6.54 1.34 -6.47
C ILE A 16 5.88 1.44 -7.84
N LYS A 17 5.62 0.31 -8.51
CA LYS A 17 4.96 0.30 -9.82
C LYS A 17 3.53 0.83 -9.76
N ALA A 18 2.73 0.36 -8.80
CA ALA A 18 1.34 0.78 -8.65
C ALA A 18 1.25 2.28 -8.34
N VAL A 19 2.04 2.75 -7.38
CA VAL A 19 2.05 4.15 -6.95
C VAL A 19 2.63 5.06 -8.03
N SER A 20 3.71 4.67 -8.71
CA SER A 20 4.30 5.49 -9.78
C SER A 20 3.38 5.61 -11.00
N ALA A 21 2.62 4.55 -11.31
CA ALA A 21 1.59 4.59 -12.34
C ALA A 21 0.48 5.60 -12.00
N GLU A 22 -0.03 5.58 -10.77
CA GLU A 22 -1.06 6.52 -10.32
C GLU A 22 -0.54 7.96 -10.19
N ALA A 23 0.68 8.14 -9.68
CA ALA A 23 1.34 9.44 -9.56
C ALA A 23 1.80 10.02 -10.92
N GLY A 24 1.83 9.21 -11.98
CA GLY A 24 2.32 9.61 -13.30
C GLY A 24 3.83 9.92 -13.33
N VAL A 25 4.61 9.34 -12.43
CA VAL A 25 6.07 9.48 -12.36
C VAL A 25 6.76 8.17 -12.71
N ALA A 26 8.06 8.20 -13.00
CA ALA A 26 8.80 6.95 -13.20
C ALA A 26 8.99 6.21 -11.85
N PRO A 27 8.97 4.86 -11.83
CA PRO A 27 9.23 4.08 -10.62
C PRO A 27 10.63 4.35 -10.02
N ALA A 28 11.59 4.77 -10.85
CA ALA A 28 12.93 5.16 -10.40
C ALA A 28 12.99 6.58 -9.80
N GLU A 29 12.00 7.43 -10.08
CA GLU A 29 11.88 8.79 -9.54
C GLU A 29 10.98 8.84 -8.30
N LEU A 30 10.21 7.78 -8.06
CA LEU A 30 9.38 7.63 -6.87
C LEU A 30 10.28 7.39 -5.64
N ALA A 31 10.34 8.36 -4.73
CA ALA A 31 11.01 8.19 -3.46
C ALA A 31 10.14 7.39 -2.48
N THR A 32 10.67 6.26 -2.00
CA THR A 32 10.00 5.35 -1.06
C THR A 32 9.90 5.89 0.36
N ASP A 33 10.69 6.92 0.68
CA ASP A 33 10.72 7.63 1.97
C ASP A 33 9.72 8.81 2.00
N GLN A 34 9.11 9.15 0.86
CA GLN A 34 8.13 10.23 0.79
C GLN A 34 6.69 9.74 0.89
N PRO A 35 5.81 10.55 1.50
CA PRO A 35 4.42 10.20 1.60
C PRO A 35 3.71 10.26 0.23
N PHE A 36 2.81 9.32 -0.02
CA PHE A 36 2.02 9.24 -1.26
C PHE A 36 1.25 10.53 -1.57
N THR A 37 0.77 11.20 -0.52
CA THR A 37 0.09 12.50 -0.60
C THR A 37 0.97 13.61 -1.17
N SER A 38 2.30 13.51 -1.02
CA SER A 38 3.24 14.46 -1.62
C SER A 38 3.33 14.32 -3.14
N TYR A 39 2.98 13.14 -3.67
CA TYR A 39 2.86 12.88 -5.12
C TYR A 39 1.45 13.15 -5.66
N GLY A 40 0.53 13.60 -4.81
CA GLY A 40 -0.86 13.81 -5.19
C GLY A 40 -1.67 12.51 -5.34
N LEU A 41 -1.27 11.42 -4.66
CA LEU A 41 -2.17 10.25 -4.57
C LEU A 41 -3.40 10.61 -3.73
N ASP A 42 -4.56 10.48 -4.37
CA ASP A 42 -5.88 10.63 -3.75
C ASP A 42 -6.45 9.27 -3.29
N SER A 43 -7.60 9.29 -2.60
CA SER A 43 -8.30 8.08 -2.13
C SER A 43 -8.65 7.08 -3.24
N MET A 44 -8.85 7.55 -4.48
CA MET A 44 -9.07 6.66 -5.63
C MET A 44 -7.79 5.92 -6.02
N ALA A 45 -6.65 6.61 -6.03
CA ALA A 45 -5.36 5.99 -6.28
C ALA A 45 -5.02 4.96 -5.18
N ALA A 46 -5.36 5.27 -3.93
CA ALA A 46 -5.19 4.33 -2.82
C ALA A 46 -5.99 3.02 -3.01
N LEU A 47 -7.22 3.11 -3.52
CA LEU A 47 -8.04 1.94 -3.86
C LEU A 47 -7.44 1.13 -5.01
N THR A 48 -6.98 1.80 -6.07
CA THR A 48 -6.31 1.14 -7.21
C THR A 48 -5.06 0.40 -6.76
N VAL A 49 -4.22 1.05 -5.96
CA VAL A 49 -3.01 0.45 -5.39
C VAL A 49 -3.36 -0.75 -4.51
N GLY A 50 -4.39 -0.65 -3.66
CA GLY A 50 -4.90 -1.76 -2.86
C GLY A 50 -5.27 -2.99 -3.72
N MET A 51 -6.05 -2.78 -4.78
CA MET A 51 -6.45 -3.87 -5.69
C MET A 51 -5.27 -4.52 -6.42
N GLU A 52 -4.28 -3.73 -6.84
CA GLU A 52 -3.07 -4.27 -7.50
C GLU A 52 -2.23 -5.10 -6.52
N ILE A 53 -2.16 -4.68 -5.25
CA ILE A 53 -1.48 -5.42 -4.18
C ILE A 53 -2.22 -6.73 -3.89
N GLU A 54 -3.56 -6.71 -3.84
CA GLU A 54 -4.39 -7.90 -3.67
C GLU A 54 -4.11 -8.94 -4.74
N ASP A 55 -4.19 -8.52 -6.01
CA ASP A 55 -3.98 -9.41 -7.15
C ASP A 55 -2.54 -9.94 -7.19
N SER A 56 -1.56 -9.06 -6.98
CA SER A 56 -0.13 -9.42 -7.05
C SER A 56 0.32 -10.31 -5.88
N CYS A 57 -0.15 -10.00 -4.67
CA CYS A 57 0.29 -10.68 -3.44
C CYS A 57 -0.62 -11.84 -3.03
N GLY A 58 -1.79 -11.97 -3.65
CA GLY A 58 -2.82 -12.93 -3.25
C GLY A 58 -3.41 -12.64 -1.85
N LEU A 59 -3.31 -11.39 -1.38
CA LEU A 59 -3.96 -10.95 -0.16
C LEU A 59 -5.46 -10.78 -0.39
N THR A 60 -6.27 -11.06 0.61
CA THR A 60 -7.72 -10.83 0.56
C THR A 60 -8.04 -9.57 1.37
N ASP A 61 -8.39 -8.46 0.71
CA ASP A 61 -8.83 -7.21 1.35
C ASP A 61 -7.76 -6.58 2.29
N PRO A 62 -6.61 -6.11 1.77
CA PRO A 62 -5.67 -5.31 2.53
C PRO A 62 -6.38 -4.01 2.92
N PRO A 63 -6.32 -3.61 4.19
CA PRO A 63 -6.96 -2.38 4.61
C PRO A 63 -6.32 -1.20 3.87
N VAL A 64 -7.12 -0.49 3.06
CA VAL A 64 -6.72 0.79 2.46
C VAL A 64 -6.30 1.83 3.52
N ASP A 65 -6.71 1.61 4.76
CA ASP A 65 -6.27 2.36 5.93
C ASP A 65 -4.76 2.24 6.18
N LEU A 66 -4.11 1.14 5.78
CA LEU A 66 -2.65 1.00 5.83
C LEU A 66 -1.95 2.02 4.95
N LEU A 67 -2.54 2.48 3.85
CA LEU A 67 -1.94 3.60 3.09
C LEU A 67 -1.97 4.91 3.88
N TRP A 68 -2.91 5.06 4.83
CA TRP A 68 -3.00 6.24 5.69
C TRP A 68 -2.13 6.11 6.95
N ASP A 69 -2.06 4.91 7.55
CA ASP A 69 -1.18 4.63 8.69
C ASP A 69 0.30 4.54 8.25
N HIS A 70 0.54 4.06 7.04
CA HIS A 70 1.84 3.91 6.41
C HIS A 70 1.87 4.66 5.07
N PRO A 71 1.99 6.00 5.10
CA PRO A 71 1.92 6.82 3.89
C PRO A 71 3.15 6.68 2.98
N THR A 72 4.10 5.81 3.30
CA THR A 72 5.36 5.61 2.57
C THR A 72 5.45 4.19 2.03
N VAL A 73 6.08 4.01 0.87
CA VAL A 73 6.32 2.67 0.28
C VAL A 73 7.03 1.74 1.26
N ASP A 74 8.03 2.23 1.99
CA ASP A 74 8.84 1.42 2.89
C ASP A 74 8.00 0.80 4.01
N SER A 75 7.33 1.65 4.81
CA SER A 75 6.42 1.22 5.88
C SER A 75 5.28 0.34 5.38
N LEU A 76 4.68 0.66 4.22
CA LEU A 76 3.58 -0.13 3.66
C LEU A 76 4.05 -1.51 3.18
N ALA A 77 5.22 -1.59 2.55
CA ALA A 77 5.82 -2.85 2.14
C ALA A 77 6.08 -3.75 3.35
N GLU A 78 6.61 -3.20 4.45
CA GLU A 78 6.83 -3.95 5.68
C GLU A 78 5.52 -4.46 6.30
N ALA A 79 4.48 -3.63 6.35
CA ALA A 79 3.17 -4.02 6.87
C ALA A 79 2.53 -5.15 6.05
N LEU A 80 2.56 -5.04 4.72
CA LEU A 80 2.05 -6.08 3.83
C LEU A 80 2.87 -7.37 3.94
N TRP A 81 4.19 -7.25 4.00
CA TRP A 81 5.09 -8.38 4.19
C TRP A 81 4.83 -9.10 5.52
N ALA A 82 4.59 -8.34 6.59
CA ALA A 82 4.19 -8.88 7.87
C ALA A 82 2.85 -9.62 7.78
N LEU A 83 1.84 -9.08 7.09
CA LEU A 83 0.55 -9.75 6.89
C LEU A 83 0.68 -11.09 6.14
N MET A 84 1.54 -11.14 5.11
CA MET A 84 1.80 -12.36 4.34
C MET A 84 2.49 -13.44 5.19
N ASN A 85 3.41 -13.04 6.07
CA ASN A 85 4.20 -13.97 6.88
C ASN A 85 3.51 -14.37 8.19
N ASP A 86 2.78 -13.45 8.82
CA ASP A 86 2.14 -13.64 10.12
C ASP A 86 0.74 -14.26 9.96
N GLY A 87 0.08 -14.10 8.81
CA GLY A 87 -1.23 -14.70 8.51
C GLY A 87 -2.37 -14.22 9.41
N THR A 88 -2.07 -13.33 10.36
CA THR A 88 -3.06 -12.72 11.24
C THR A 88 -3.62 -11.51 10.51
N PRO A 89 -4.92 -11.48 10.15
CA PRO A 89 -5.53 -10.23 9.75
C PRO A 89 -5.28 -9.24 10.88
N ALA A 90 -4.90 -8.02 10.54
CA ALA A 90 -4.84 -6.91 11.48
C ALA A 90 -6.24 -6.69 12.09
N ASP A 91 -6.58 -7.50 13.10
CA ASP A 91 -7.76 -7.37 13.94
C ASP A 91 -7.56 -6.11 14.77
N GLY A 92 -7.94 -4.97 14.19
CA GLY A 92 -7.69 -3.70 14.85
C GLY A 92 -7.92 -2.42 14.04
N ALA A 93 -8.32 -2.45 12.76
CA ALA A 93 -8.74 -1.24 12.07
C ALA A 93 -10.13 -0.80 12.58
N VAL A 94 -10.12 -0.16 13.75
CA VAL A 94 -11.26 0.61 14.26
C VAL A 94 -11.73 1.59 13.18
N PRO A 95 -13.03 1.74 12.94
CA PRO A 95 -13.51 2.66 11.91
C PRO A 95 -13.17 4.09 12.33
N ALA A 96 -12.16 4.69 11.69
CA ALA A 96 -11.85 6.11 11.81
C ALA A 96 -12.93 6.94 11.11
N ARG A 97 -14.13 6.93 11.68
CA ARG A 97 -15.14 7.95 11.44
C ARG A 97 -14.74 9.18 12.25
N ALA A 98 -13.92 10.08 11.69
CA ALA A 98 -13.98 11.55 11.88
C ALA A 98 -12.70 12.27 11.43
N ALA A 99 -12.77 12.90 10.26
CA ALA A 99 -12.35 14.29 10.03
C ALA A 99 -13.11 14.76 8.79
N ALA A 100 -14.41 15.02 8.90
CA ALA A 100 -14.91 16.38 9.14
C ALA A 100 -14.41 17.36 8.07
N ASP A 101 -15.05 17.25 6.91
CA ASP A 101 -15.32 18.39 6.04
C ASP A 101 -15.86 19.56 6.88
N GLY A 102 -15.13 20.66 6.83
CA GLY A 102 -15.37 21.87 7.59
C GLY A 102 -14.74 23.03 6.86
N GLN A 103 -15.35 23.43 5.74
CA GLN A 103 -15.27 24.79 5.22
C GLN A 103 -16.61 25.22 4.60
#